data_AF-A0A2V5VJW4-F1
#
_entry.id   AF-A0A2V5VJW4-F1
#
_cell.length_a   1.000
_cell.length_b   1.000
_cell.length_c   1.000
_cell.angle_alpha   90.00
_cell.angle_beta   90.00
_cell.angle_gamma   90.00
#
_symmetry.space_group_name_H-M   'P 1'
#
loop_
_entity.id
_entity.type
_entity.pdbx_description
1 polymer ?
#
loop_
_entity_poly.entity_id
_entity_poly.type
_entity_poly.pdbx_seq_one_letter_code
_entity_poly.pdbx_strand_id
1 'polypeptide(L)'
;MKTSTSNTKGDDYARIQTLPVSSGHQNLFPGIGVEPNERRCPSCDSVVYSRRHRLCGVCGQVLPDDCLFTDSEAQNVEMLLRTERQRHRAWLRKTAMI
;
A
#
# COMPACT_ATOMS: atom_id res chain seq x y z
N MET A 1 32.28 25.23 44.39
CA MET A 1 31.27 26.30 44.49
C MET A 1 30.10 25.92 43.61
N LYS A 2 28.88 26.09 44.14
CA LYS A 2 27.60 25.58 43.61
C LYS A 2 26.97 26.58 42.63
N THR A 3 25.86 26.18 42.00
CA THR A 3 24.86 26.95 41.19
C THR A 3 25.15 26.95 39.67
N SER A 4 24.21 26.75 38.73
CA SER A 4 22.75 26.59 38.78
C SER A 4 22.23 25.92 37.48
N THR A 5 21.11 25.22 37.64
CA THR A 5 20.20 24.67 36.63
C THR A 5 19.60 25.73 35.68
N SER A 6 19.35 25.38 34.42
CA SER A 6 18.12 25.79 33.72
C SER A 6 17.71 24.79 32.63
N ASN A 7 16.57 24.14 32.89
CA ASN A 7 15.74 23.41 31.95
C ASN A 7 15.23 24.33 30.84
N THR A 8 15.16 23.83 29.62
CA THR A 8 14.33 24.43 28.56
C THR A 8 12.98 23.73 28.54
N LYS A 9 11.95 24.41 29.04
CA LYS A 9 10.53 24.16 28.79
C LYS A 9 10.10 24.93 27.54
N GLY A 10 9.08 24.41 26.86
CA GLY A 10 8.44 24.95 25.66
C GLY A 10 7.54 23.85 25.10
N ASP A 11 6.49 23.45 25.81
CA ASP A 11 5.16 24.08 25.89
C ASP A 11 4.19 23.38 24.91
N ASP A 12 3.33 22.55 25.52
CA ASP A 12 1.91 22.39 25.27
C ASP A 12 1.38 22.69 23.86
N TYR A 13 1.11 21.64 23.08
CA TYR A 13 -0.07 21.66 22.21
C TYR A 13 -1.02 20.54 22.60
N ALA A 14 -2.05 20.96 23.33
CA ALA A 14 -3.17 20.15 23.75
C ALA A 14 -3.92 19.57 22.55
N ARG A 15 -4.26 18.27 22.67
CA ARG A 15 -5.61 17.74 22.51
C ARG A 15 -6.47 18.38 21.41
N ILE A 16 -6.39 17.81 20.21
CA ILE A 16 -7.53 17.75 19.28
C ILE A 16 -7.95 16.28 19.27
N GLN A 17 -8.77 15.85 20.23
CA GLN A 17 -10.21 15.65 20.02
C GLN A 17 -10.50 15.06 18.63
N THR A 18 -10.60 13.73 18.63
CA THR A 18 -11.38 12.88 17.72
C THR A 18 -12.48 13.65 16.99
N LEU A 19 -12.21 13.97 15.73
CA LEU A 19 -13.23 14.15 14.71
C LEU A 19 -13.45 12.79 14.03
N PRO A 20 -14.70 12.37 13.75
CA PRO A 20 -14.94 11.16 13.00
C PRO A 20 -14.42 11.39 11.58
N VAL A 21 -13.29 10.77 11.24
CA VAL A 21 -12.77 10.73 9.87
C VAL A 21 -13.77 9.94 9.06
N SER A 22 -14.65 10.67 8.38
CA SER A 22 -15.57 10.12 7.40
C SER A 22 -14.74 9.39 6.35
N SER A 23 -14.85 8.07 6.38
CA SER A 23 -14.04 7.13 5.62
C SER A 23 -14.51 7.13 4.17
N GLY A 24 -14.08 8.12 3.40
CA GLY A 24 -14.51 8.33 2.02
C GLY A 24 -13.44 9.02 1.19
N HIS A 25 -12.19 8.57 1.28
CA HIS A 25 -11.16 8.97 0.31
C HIS A 25 -11.38 8.17 -0.99
N GLN A 26 -12.31 8.66 -1.82
CA GLN A 26 -12.41 8.24 -3.21
C GLN A 26 -11.10 8.66 -3.90
N ASN A 27 -10.25 7.70 -4.25
CA ASN A 27 -9.05 7.95 -5.06
C ASN A 27 -9.49 8.33 -6.48
N LEU A 28 -9.77 9.62 -6.68
CA LEU A 28 -10.13 10.19 -7.97
C LEU A 28 -8.88 10.26 -8.86
N PHE A 29 -8.55 9.17 -9.55
CA PHE A 29 -7.67 9.21 -10.73
C PHE A 29 -8.57 9.22 -11.98
N PRO A 30 -8.93 10.40 -12.55
CA PRO A 30 -10.00 10.51 -13.54
C PRO A 30 -9.64 10.02 -14.95
N GLY A 31 -8.49 9.35 -15.13
CA GLY A 31 -7.91 9.11 -16.46
C GLY A 31 -7.84 7.64 -16.89
N ILE A 32 -8.08 6.71 -15.98
CA ILE A 32 -8.05 5.28 -16.25
C ILE A 32 -9.41 4.79 -15.78
N GLY A 33 -10.27 4.31 -16.68
CA GLY A 33 -11.64 3.84 -16.38
C GLY A 33 -11.69 2.58 -15.51
N VAL A 34 -10.89 2.57 -14.45
CA VAL A 34 -10.71 1.53 -13.45
C VAL A 34 -10.97 2.24 -12.12
N GLU A 35 -12.21 2.16 -11.63
CA GLU A 35 -12.56 2.63 -10.30
C GLU A 35 -11.67 1.91 -9.28
N PRO A 36 -10.81 2.61 -8.52
CA PRO A 36 -10.00 1.99 -7.50
C PRO A 36 -10.93 1.56 -6.37
N ASN A 37 -11.37 0.31 -6.39
CA ASN A 37 -12.05 -0.28 -5.24
C ASN A 37 -10.98 -0.52 -4.16
N GLU A 38 -10.71 0.53 -3.37
CA GLU A 38 -9.67 0.55 -2.34
C GLU A 38 -10.03 -0.48 -1.26
N ARG A 39 -9.43 -1.68 -1.35
CA ARG A 39 -9.61 -2.75 -0.36
C ARG A 39 -8.74 -2.48 0.86
N ARG A 40 -9.31 -2.59 2.06
CA ARG A 40 -8.61 -2.43 3.34
C ARG A 40 -8.54 -3.74 4.12
N CYS A 41 -7.51 -3.89 4.92
CA CYS A 41 -7.36 -5.04 5.81
C CYS A 41 -8.37 -4.93 6.97
N PRO A 42 -9.20 -5.95 7.22
CA PRO A 42 -10.19 -5.89 8.31
C PRO A 42 -9.56 -5.88 9.71
N SER A 43 -8.29 -6.30 9.85
CA SER A 43 -7.62 -6.37 11.15
C SER A 43 -6.90 -5.09 11.56
N CYS A 44 -6.40 -4.31 10.59
CA CYS A 44 -5.61 -3.10 10.89
C CYS A 44 -6.01 -1.86 10.08
N ASP A 45 -7.07 -1.96 9.27
CA ASP A 45 -7.60 -0.91 8.38
C ASP A 45 -6.61 -0.34 7.35
N SER A 46 -5.44 -0.96 7.20
CA SER A 46 -4.45 -0.52 6.23
C SER A 46 -4.87 -0.88 4.80
N VAL A 47 -4.54 0.00 3.84
CA VAL A 47 -4.80 -0.20 2.41
C VAL A 47 -4.01 -1.42 1.90
N VAL A 48 -4.69 -2.32 1.19
CA VAL A 48 -4.10 -3.51 0.60
C VAL A 48 -3.55 -3.18 -0.80
N TYR A 49 -2.26 -2.88 -0.88
CA TYR A 49 -1.59 -2.59 -2.16
C TYR A 49 -1.35 -3.82 -3.04
N SER A 50 -1.16 -5.00 -2.44
CA SER A 50 -0.93 -6.25 -3.18
C SER A 50 -1.97 -7.29 -2.82
N ARG A 51 -2.96 -7.45 -3.71
CA ARG A 51 -4.01 -8.48 -3.64
C ARG A 51 -3.52 -9.88 -4.05
N ARG A 52 -2.22 -10.03 -4.38
CA ARG A 52 -1.59 -11.32 -4.72
C ARG A 52 -1.17 -12.12 -3.49
N HIS A 53 -0.89 -11.45 -2.39
CA HIS A 53 -0.44 -12.12 -1.17
C HIS A 53 -1.61 -12.35 -0.23
N ARG A 54 -1.65 -13.53 0.38
CA ARG A 54 -2.68 -13.89 1.36
C ARG A 54 -2.52 -13.18 2.71
N LEU A 55 -1.42 -12.46 2.93
CA LEU A 55 -1.13 -11.77 4.17
C LEU A 55 -1.16 -10.25 3.97
N CYS A 56 -1.65 -9.53 4.97
CA CYS A 56 -1.53 -8.09 5.03
C CYS A 56 -0.05 -7.69 5.11
N GLY A 57 0.40 -6.82 4.22
CA GLY A 57 1.78 -6.31 4.23
C GLY A 57 2.13 -5.40 5.41
N VAL A 58 1.15 -5.05 6.26
CA VAL A 58 1.35 -4.19 7.44
C VAL A 58 1.26 -4.98 8.74
N CYS A 59 0.14 -5.68 8.98
CA CYS A 59 -0.07 -6.40 10.24
C CYS A 59 0.24 -7.90 10.15
N GLY A 60 0.52 -8.43 8.96
CA GLY A 60 0.85 -9.85 8.74
C GLY A 60 -0.33 -10.82 8.88
N GLN A 61 -1.54 -10.35 9.20
CA GLN A 61 -2.72 -11.21 9.30
C GLN A 61 -3.21 -11.70 7.95
N VAL A 62 -3.88 -12.85 7.94
CA VAL A 62 -4.48 -13.42 6.73
C VAL A 62 -5.60 -12.51 6.23
N LEU A 63 -5.53 -12.16 4.95
CA LEU A 63 -6.57 -11.41 4.27
C LEU A 63 -7.70 -12.35 3.83
N PRO A 64 -8.97 -11.93 3.94
CA PRO A 64 -10.09 -12.69 3.42
C PRO A 64 -10.08 -12.72 1.89
N ASP A 65 -10.76 -13.70 1.30
CA ASP A 65 -10.77 -13.93 -0.16
C ASP A 65 -11.29 -12.72 -0.95
N ASP A 66 -12.23 -11.96 -0.38
CA ASP A 66 -12.78 -10.72 -0.98
C ASP A 66 -11.73 -9.61 -1.15
N CYS A 67 -10.63 -9.66 -0.38
CA CYS A 67 -9.50 -8.75 -0.53
C CYS A 67 -8.50 -9.24 -1.58
N LEU A 68 -8.53 -10.51 -1.96
CA LEU A 68 -7.59 -11.13 -2.89
C LEU A 68 -8.11 -11.06 -4.33
N PHE A 69 -7.27 -11.41 -5.28
CA PHE A 69 -7.71 -11.63 -6.66
C PHE A 69 -8.55 -12.90 -6.75
N THR A 70 -9.57 -12.86 -7.60
CA THR A 70 -10.20 -14.08 -8.10
C THR A 70 -9.19 -14.92 -8.88
N ASP A 71 -9.45 -16.21 -9.04
CA ASP A 71 -8.57 -17.11 -9.80
C ASP A 71 -8.31 -16.60 -11.23
N SER A 72 -9.34 -16.04 -11.88
CA SER A 72 -9.24 -15.45 -13.22
C SER A 72 -8.34 -14.20 -13.23
N GLU A 73 -8.55 -13.27 -12.30
CA GLU A 73 -7.70 -12.08 -12.15
C GLU A 73 -6.23 -12.48 -11.87
N ALA A 74 -6.02 -13.44 -10.97
CA ALA A 74 -4.69 -13.93 -10.63
C ALA A 74 -3.98 -14.56 -11.85
N GLN A 75 -4.69 -15.37 -12.65
CA GLN A 75 -4.17 -15.94 -13.89
C GLN A 75 -3.80 -14.86 -14.91
N ASN A 76 -4.66 -13.86 -15.11
CA ASN A 76 -4.40 -12.76 -16.04
C ASN A 76 -3.15 -11.96 -15.63
N VAL A 77 -3.02 -11.67 -14.33
CA VAL A 77 -1.87 -10.96 -13.78
C VAL A 77 -0.58 -11.79 -13.93
N GLU A 78 -0.62 -13.10 -13.69
CA GLU A 78 0.55 -13.97 -13.89
C GLU A 78 0.96 -14.04 -15.36
N MET A 79 0.00 -14.14 -16.28
CA MET A 79 0.25 -14.14 -17.72
C MET A 79 0.93 -12.83 -18.17
N LEU A 80 0.43 -11.69 -17.69
CA LEU A 80 1.01 -10.39 -17.97
C LEU A 80 2.46 -10.31 -17.46
N LEU A 81 2.69 -10.67 -16.18
CA LEU A 81 4.03 -10.66 -15.59
C LEU A 81 5.00 -11.59 -16.32
N ARG A 82 4.53 -12.76 -16.77
CA ARG A 82 5.36 -13.71 -17.53
C ARG A 82 5.80 -13.10 -18.86
N THR A 83 4.87 -12.48 -19.58
CA THR A 83 5.12 -11.83 -20.87
C THR A 83 6.11 -10.66 -20.70
N GLU A 84 5.89 -9.79 -19.71
CA GLU A 84 6.79 -8.66 -19.47
C GLU A 84 8.19 -9.11 -19.05
N ARG A 85 8.31 -10.16 -18.23
CA ARG A 85 9.61 -10.76 -17.89
C ARG A 85 10.34 -11.31 -19.13
N GLN A 86 9.63 -11.94 -20.05
CA GLN A 86 10.22 -12.45 -21.30
C GLN A 86 10.71 -11.30 -22.19
N ARG A 87 9.89 -10.24 -22.36
CA ARG A 87 10.26 -9.05 -23.13
C ARG A 87 11.49 -8.37 -22.54
N HIS A 88 11.53 -8.20 -21.22
CA HIS A 88 12.68 -7.61 -20.53
C HIS A 88 13.95 -8.44 -20.73
N ARG A 89 13.88 -9.77 -20.62
CA ARG A 89 15.02 -10.66 -20.89
C ARG A 89 15.50 -10.57 -22.35
N ALA A 90 14.59 -10.52 -23.31
CA ALA A 90 14.94 -10.35 -24.71
C ALA A 90 15.60 -8.98 -24.97
N TRP A 91 15.09 -7.93 -24.34
CA TRP A 91 15.67 -6.59 -24.40
C TRP A 91 17.09 -6.58 -23.81
N LEU A 92 17.29 -7.13 -22.61
CA LEU A 92 18.62 -7.23 -21.98
C LEU A 92 19.61 -7.99 -22.86
N ARG A 93 19.20 -9.10 -23.49
CA ARG A 93 20.08 -9.83 -24.43
C ARG A 93 20.49 -8.99 -25.62
N LYS A 94 19.58 -8.17 -26.16
CA LYS A 94 19.86 -7.29 -27.29
C LYS A 94 20.76 -6.11 -26.89
N THR A 95 20.55 -5.52 -25.71
CA THR A 95 21.30 -4.35 -25.25
C THR A 95 22.63 -4.68 -24.59
N ALA A 96 22.79 -5.89 -24.03
CA ALA A 96 24.06 -6.38 -23.49
C ALA A 96 25.02 -6.95 -24.56
N MET A 97 24.60 -7.02 -25.83
CA MET A 97 25.45 -7.38 -26.98
C MET A 97 26.12 -6.16 -27.64
N ILE A 98 26.47 -5.14 -26.84
CA ILE A 98 27.28 -3.98 -27.26
C ILE A 98 28.64 -4.10 -26.60
#